data_AF-A0A946CHV4-F1
#
_entry.id   AF-A0A946CHV4-F1
#
_cell.length_a   1.000
_cell.length_b   1.000
_cell.length_c   1.000
_cell.angle_alpha   90.00
_cell.angle_beta   90.00
_cell.angle_gamma   90.00
#
_symmetry.space_group_name_H-M   'P 1'
#
loop_
_entity.id
_entity.type
_entity.pdbx_description
1 polymer ?
#
loop_
_entity_poly.entity_id
_entity_poly.type
_entity_poly.pdbx_seq_one_letter_code
_entity_poly.pdbx_strand_id
1 'polypeptide(L)' 'DSREHLWTHFWSYQQQYARFDWVMISPAVYPNVDKKNSYIADPKIWNDASDHRAVVVTLKK' A
#
# COMPACT_ATOMS: atom_id res chain seq x y z
N ASP A 1 2.93 -5.68 -2.57
CA ASP A 1 3.99 -5.79 -1.54
C ASP A 1 5.12 -6.62 -2.15
N SER A 2 6.09 -7.15 -1.39
CA SER A 2 7.16 -7.99 -1.94
C SER A 2 6.68 -9.34 -2.54
N ARG A 3 5.41 -9.70 -2.31
CA ARG A 3 4.77 -10.95 -2.75
C ARG A 3 3.59 -10.70 -3.71
N GLU A 4 3.53 -9.51 -4.31
CA GLU A 4 2.46 -9.09 -5.22
C GLU A 4 1.05 -9.03 -4.60
N HIS A 5 0.91 -9.13 -3.27
CA HIS A 5 -0.37 -8.94 -2.61
C HIS A 5 -0.70 -7.46 -2.43
N LEU A 6 -2.00 -7.16 -2.47
CA LEU A 6 -2.52 -5.79 -2.44
C LEU A 6 -3.29 -5.42 -1.17
N TRP A 7 -3.57 -6.34 -0.26
CA TRP A 7 -4.32 -6.02 0.97
C TRP A 7 -3.64 -4.95 1.82
N THR A 8 -4.36 -4.24 2.66
CA THR A 8 -3.78 -3.27 3.60
C THR A 8 -4.18 -3.54 5.03
N HIS A 9 -5.22 -4.33 5.26
CA HIS A 9 -5.62 -4.76 6.58
C HIS A 9 -5.88 -6.27 6.61
N PHE A 10 -5.49 -6.93 7.71
CA PHE A 10 -5.82 -8.32 8.01
C PHE A 10 -6.74 -8.38 9.23
N TRP A 11 -7.99 -8.81 9.00
CA TRP A 11 -8.96 -8.98 10.07
C TRP A 11 -8.90 -10.40 10.63
N SER A 12 -8.23 -10.53 11.79
CA SER A 12 -7.95 -11.82 12.44
C SER A 12 -9.20 -12.60 12.83
N TYR A 13 -10.29 -11.94 13.23
CA TYR A 13 -11.51 -12.62 13.66
C TYR A 13 -12.14 -13.48 12.55
N GLN A 14 -12.11 -13.01 11.30
CA GLN A 14 -12.65 -13.74 10.15
C GLN A 14 -11.58 -14.36 9.25
N GLN A 15 -10.29 -14.21 9.60
CA GLN A 15 -9.16 -14.63 8.77
C GLN A 15 -9.22 -14.03 7.36
N GLN A 16 -9.59 -12.74 7.27
CA GLN A 16 -9.81 -12.05 6.00
C GLN A 16 -8.77 -10.98 5.73
N TYR A 17 -8.34 -10.90 4.48
CA TYR A 17 -7.49 -9.82 3.98
C TYR A 17 -8.34 -8.84 3.18
N ALA A 18 -8.20 -7.55 3.43
CA ALA A 18 -8.97 -6.50 2.78
C ALA A 18 -8.07 -5.36 2.28
N ARG A 19 -8.53 -4.68 1.22
CA ARG A 19 -7.91 -3.47 0.66
C ARG A 19 -8.79 -2.26 0.98
N PHE A 20 -8.44 -1.51 2.01
CA PHE A 20 -9.18 -0.31 2.40
C PHE A 20 -8.47 0.99 2.03
N ASP A 21 -7.14 0.96 1.96
CA ASP A 21 -6.34 2.17 1.80
C ASP A 21 -5.97 2.42 0.34
N TRP A 22 -6.21 3.64 -0.13
CA TRP A 22 -6.00 4.03 -1.53
C TRP A 22 -5.40 5.44 -1.60
N VAL A 23 -4.52 5.64 -2.59
CA VAL A 23 -4.02 6.98 -2.94
C VAL A 23 -4.61 7.34 -4.29
N MET A 24 -5.47 8.35 -4.30
CA MET A 24 -6.05 8.91 -5.53
C MET A 24 -5.16 10.05 -6.04
N ILE A 25 -4.98 10.11 -7.36
CA ILE A 25 -4.06 11.05 -8.00
C ILE A 25 -4.83 11.80 -9.08
N SER A 26 -4.68 13.12 -9.12
CA SER A 26 -5.32 13.92 -10.16
C SER A 26 -4.72 13.56 -11.54
N PRO A 27 -5.50 13.65 -12.63
CA PRO A 27 -5.01 13.32 -13.97
C PRO A 27 -3.74 14.08 -14.37
N ALA A 28 -3.62 15.35 -13.94
CA ALA A 28 -2.45 16.18 -14.22
C ALA A 28 -1.17 15.69 -13.55
N VAL A 29 -1.26 15.01 -12.41
CA VAL A 29 -0.10 14.48 -11.65
C VAL A 29 0.23 13.04 -12.05
N TYR A 30 -0.73 12.30 -12.62
CA TYR A 30 -0.57 10.90 -12.98
C TYR A 30 0.68 10.58 -13.84
N PRO A 31 1.08 11.40 -14.84
CA PRO A 31 2.30 11.15 -15.62
C PRO A 31 3.59 11.14 -14.78
N ASN A 32 3.59 11.86 -13.66
CA ASN A 32 4.71 11.99 -12.73
C ASN A 32 4.78 10.82 -11.75
N VAL A 33 3.83 9.89 -11.75
CA VAL A 33 3.86 8.76 -10.82
C VAL A 33 4.94 7.76 -11.23
N ASP A 34 5.85 7.46 -10.31
CA ASP A 34 6.80 6.36 -10.44
C ASP A 34 6.15 5.08 -9.92
N LYS A 35 5.47 4.38 -10.82
CA LYS A 35 4.78 3.11 -10.50
C LYS A 35 5.76 2.02 -10.05
N LYS A 36 7.01 2.03 -10.54
CA LYS A 36 8.00 1.01 -10.23
C LYS A 36 8.48 1.12 -8.79
N ASN A 37 8.61 2.35 -8.29
CA ASN A 37 9.04 2.63 -6.92
C ASN A 37 7.87 2.95 -5.96
N SER A 38 6.63 2.63 -6.36
CA SER A 38 5.44 2.71 -5.51
C SER A 38 5.02 1.31 -5.07
N TYR A 39 4.66 1.13 -3.80
CA TYR A 39 4.44 -0.19 -3.23
C TYR A 39 3.59 -0.15 -1.96
N ILE A 40 3.20 -1.33 -1.47
CA ILE A 40 2.65 -1.50 -0.13
C ILE A 40 3.78 -1.98 0.76
N ALA A 41 4.04 -1.26 1.83
CA ALA A 41 5.09 -1.62 2.76
C ALA A 41 4.77 -2.95 3.47
N ASP A 42 5.68 -3.90 3.42
CA ASP A 42 5.57 -5.20 4.10
C ASP A 42 6.86 -5.60 4.84
N PRO A 43 7.40 -4.73 5.71
CA PRO A 43 8.48 -5.16 6.58
C PRO A 43 8.01 -6.31 7.49
N LYS A 44 8.96 -7.05 8.07
CA LYS A 44 8.63 -8.16 8.98
C LYS A 44 7.77 -7.72 10.18
N ILE A 45 7.92 -6.46 10.57
CA ILE A 45 7.22 -5.76 11.67
C ILE A 45 6.06 -4.87 11.16
N TRP A 46 5.44 -5.23 10.03
CA TRP A 46 4.42 -4.40 9.38
C TRP A 46 3.27 -3.97 10.29
N ASN A 47 2.98 -4.74 11.34
CA ASN A 47 1.86 -4.53 12.26
C ASN A 47 2.23 -3.89 13.61
N ASP A 48 3.50 -3.55 13.86
CA ASP A 48 3.94 -3.04 15.17
C ASP A 48 3.51 -1.58 15.38
N ALA A 49 3.53 -0.77 14.32
CA ALA A 49 3.20 0.66 14.38
C ALA A 49 1.72 0.96 14.07
N SER A 50 1.05 0.06 13.34
CA SER A 50 -0.35 0.17 12.92
C SER A 50 -0.84 -1.21 12.48
N ASP A 51 -2.12 -1.51 12.63
CA ASP A 51 -2.76 -2.73 12.07
C ASP A 51 -3.02 -2.64 10.56
N HIS A 52 -2.77 -1.47 9.95
CA HIS A 52 -2.81 -1.25 8.51
C HIS A 52 -1.41 -1.10 7.89
N ARG A 53 -1.24 -1.66 6.69
CA ARG A 53 -0.03 -1.51 5.87
C ARG A 53 -0.05 -0.21 5.08
N ALA A 54 1.05 0.53 5.13
CA ALA A 54 1.19 1.78 4.40
C ALA A 54 1.20 1.57 2.87
N VAL A 55 0.48 2.43 2.14
CA VAL A 55 0.55 2.55 0.68
C VAL A 55 1.50 3.69 0.34
N VAL A 56 2.61 3.37 -0.32
CA VAL A 56 3.67 4.32 -0.67
C VAL A 56 3.55 4.66 -2.15
N VAL A 57 3.40 5.94 -2.48
CA VAL A 57 3.43 6.46 -3.85
C VAL A 57 4.64 7.37 -4.01
N THR A 58 5.46 7.06 -5.00
CA THR A 58 6.64 7.85 -5.36
C THR A 58 6.34 8.69 -6.59
N LEU A 59 6.71 9.96 -6.56
CA LEU A 59 6.66 10.85 -7.73
C LEU A 59 8.06 10.98 -8.33
N LYS A 60 8.13 10.97 -9.66
CA LYS A 60 9.33 11.30 -10.42
C LYS A 60 9.74 12.73 -10.10
N LYS A 61 11.05 12.96 -10.01
CA LYS A 61 11.63 14.30 -9.96
C LYS A 61 11.43 15.04 -11.28
#